data_AF-K0PMN6-F1
#
_entry.id   AF-K0PMN6-F1
#
_cell.length_a   1.000
_cell.length_b   1.000
_cell.length_c   1.000
_cell.angle_alpha   90.00
_cell.angle_beta   90.00
_cell.angle_gamma   90.00
#
_symmetry.space_group_name_H-M   'P 1'
#
loop_
_entity.id
_entity.type
_entity.pdbx_description
1 polymer ?
#
loop_
_entity_poly.entity_id
_entity_poly.type
_entity_poly.pdbx_seq_one_letter_code
_entity_poly.pdbx_strand_id
1 'polypeptide(L)'
;MATLSISLPKRWQSASVWALYTVGLLPAAWTFYLGATDQLGADPVKTFELFLGLWTIRFLILTLAVSPARDLLGWNYLRYRRALGLLTFYYALMHFTVYMVLDQALDISMVVSDVLKRPFIMFGMAGLAFLVPLALTSNNLSIRRLGPHWVRLHRLVYIVAAAGAVHFALSTKVLGLEQSVYISLLILLILYRSYRPIARSLKARNGRGRQGQQTAIQPASCRLKRIVSIAKSATQCRSKHPAQSISTLNPRVSDTFAGAATFKEVVSVCSVVACRRRRAQ
;
A
#
# COMPACT_ATOMS: atom_id res chain seq x y z
N MET A 1 8.58 -17.88 -16.47
CA MET A 1 7.12 -18.11 -16.52
C MET A 1 6.49 -16.93 -17.23
N ALA A 2 5.97 -17.15 -18.43
CA ALA A 2 5.39 -16.11 -19.28
C ALA A 2 4.18 -15.47 -18.56
N THR A 3 4.30 -14.21 -18.17
CA THR A 3 3.21 -13.48 -17.54
C THR A 3 2.20 -13.12 -18.62
N LEU A 4 1.18 -13.97 -18.78
CA LEU A 4 -0.06 -13.60 -19.47
C LEU A 4 -0.67 -12.41 -18.71
N SER A 5 -0.29 -11.21 -19.14
CA SER A 5 -0.84 -9.97 -18.63
C SER A 5 -1.94 -9.56 -19.59
N ILE A 6 -3.18 -9.94 -19.25
CA ILE A 6 -4.38 -9.42 -19.90
C ILE A 6 -4.43 -7.93 -19.58
N SER A 7 -3.77 -7.15 -20.44
CA SER A 7 -3.65 -5.71 -20.33
C SER A 7 -4.84 -5.10 -21.06
N LEU A 8 -5.94 -4.91 -20.33
CA LEU A 8 -7.13 -4.26 -20.87
C LEU A 8 -6.77 -2.86 -21.41
N PRO A 9 -7.20 -2.49 -22.62
CA PRO A 9 -6.94 -1.18 -23.20
C PRO A 9 -7.44 -0.05 -22.29
N LYS A 10 -6.63 1.01 -22.13
CA LYS A 10 -6.81 2.12 -21.15
C LYS A 10 -8.23 2.72 -21.11
N ARG A 11 -8.89 2.79 -22.26
CA ARG A 11 -10.27 3.31 -22.43
C ARG A 11 -11.35 2.46 -21.74
N TRP A 12 -11.17 1.13 -21.67
CA TRP A 12 -12.15 0.21 -21.07
C TRP A 12 -11.94 0.02 -19.56
N GLN A 13 -10.80 0.44 -19.03
CA GLN A 13 -10.43 0.18 -17.64
C GLN A 13 -11.35 0.88 -16.63
N SER A 14 -11.93 2.03 -16.97
CA SER A 14 -12.90 2.70 -16.10
C SER A 14 -14.23 1.96 -16.10
N ALA A 15 -14.70 1.54 -17.28
CA ALA A 15 -15.87 0.68 -17.42
C ALA A 15 -15.70 -0.64 -16.66
N SER A 16 -14.51 -1.26 -16.66
CA SER A 16 -14.26 -2.50 -15.91
C SER A 16 -14.41 -2.34 -14.38
N VAL A 17 -14.10 -1.16 -13.83
CA VAL A 17 -14.30 -0.90 -12.39
C VAL A 17 -15.78 -0.77 -12.06
N TRP A 18 -16.54 -0.05 -12.89
CA TRP A 18 -18.00 0.04 -12.76
C TRP A 18 -18.69 -1.31 -12.99
N ALA A 19 -18.20 -2.11 -13.93
CA ALA A 19 -18.63 -3.48 -14.15
C ALA A 19 -18.39 -4.34 -12.90
N LEU A 20 -17.26 -4.16 -12.21
CA LEU A 20 -16.98 -4.89 -10.97
C LEU A 20 -17.98 -4.51 -9.86
N TYR A 21 -18.39 -3.24 -9.75
CA TYR A 21 -19.43 -2.85 -8.80
C TYR A 21 -20.80 -3.43 -9.14
N THR A 22 -21.21 -3.38 -10.41
CA THR A 22 -22.50 -3.92 -10.86
C THR A 22 -22.56 -5.43 -10.68
N VAL A 23 -21.55 -6.17 -11.17
CA VAL A 23 -21.43 -7.62 -10.97
C VAL A 23 -21.28 -7.95 -9.49
N GLY A 24 -20.58 -7.12 -8.73
CA GLY A 24 -20.40 -7.30 -7.30
C GLY A 24 -21.69 -7.13 -6.51
N LEU A 25 -22.58 -6.22 -6.90
CA LEU A 25 -23.86 -5.93 -6.21
C LEU A 25 -25.02 -6.81 -6.71
N LEU A 26 -24.93 -7.36 -7.92
CA LEU A 26 -25.96 -8.18 -8.53
C LEU A 26 -26.37 -9.39 -7.64
N PRO A 27 -25.44 -10.15 -7.02
CA PRO A 27 -25.82 -11.26 -6.13
C PRO A 27 -26.66 -10.81 -4.94
N ALA A 28 -26.36 -9.66 -4.34
CA ALA A 28 -27.15 -9.12 -3.24
C ALA A 28 -28.56 -8.69 -3.69
N ALA A 29 -28.67 -8.05 -4.85
CA ALA A 29 -29.98 -7.66 -5.40
C ALA A 29 -30.82 -8.89 -5.77
N TRP A 30 -30.20 -9.92 -6.33
CA TRP A 30 -30.87 -11.16 -6.71
C TRP A 30 -31.36 -11.93 -5.49
N THR A 31 -30.53 -12.10 -4.45
CA THR A 31 -30.95 -12.80 -3.24
C THR A 31 -31.97 -12.00 -2.44
N PHE A 32 -31.92 -10.66 -2.47
CA PHE A 32 -32.98 -9.83 -1.91
C PHE A 32 -34.31 -10.04 -2.64
N TYR A 33 -34.31 -10.08 -3.98
CA TYR A 33 -35.51 -10.38 -4.77
C TYR A 33 -36.08 -11.75 -4.44
N LEU A 34 -35.24 -12.79 -4.38
CA LEU A 34 -35.68 -14.13 -3.99
C LEU A 34 -36.28 -14.14 -2.58
N GLY A 35 -35.71 -13.38 -1.65
CA GLY A 35 -36.20 -13.25 -0.27
C GLY A 35 -37.55 -12.55 -0.20
N ALA A 36 -37.75 -11.53 -1.05
CA ALA A 36 -39.03 -10.83 -1.17
C ALA A 36 -40.12 -11.67 -1.86
N THR A 37 -39.75 -12.73 -2.59
CA THR A 37 -40.68 -13.68 -3.22
C THR A 37 -40.83 -14.99 -2.43
N ASP A 38 -40.37 -15.05 -1.18
CA ASP A 38 -40.42 -16.22 -0.30
C ASP A 38 -39.74 -17.49 -0.86
N GLN A 39 -38.79 -17.32 -1.78
CA GLN A 39 -38.06 -18.43 -2.42
C GLN A 39 -36.79 -18.82 -1.64
N LEU A 40 -36.46 -18.15 -0.52
CA LEU A 40 -35.25 -18.38 0.27
C LEU A 40 -35.38 -19.47 1.34
N GLY A 41 -36.58 -20.04 1.53
CA GLY A 41 -36.86 -21.09 2.51
C GLY A 41 -37.47 -20.59 3.81
N ALA A 42 -37.30 -21.35 4.89
CA ALA A 42 -38.05 -21.18 6.15
C ALA A 42 -37.77 -19.88 6.90
N ASP A 43 -36.56 -19.31 6.77
CA ASP A 43 -36.17 -18.07 7.42
C ASP A 43 -35.37 -17.19 6.44
N PRO A 44 -36.06 -16.38 5.62
CA PRO A 44 -35.44 -15.66 4.51
C PRO A 44 -34.51 -14.54 4.99
N VAL A 45 -34.85 -13.88 6.11
CA VAL A 45 -34.05 -12.79 6.67
C VAL A 45 -32.69 -13.31 7.12
N LYS A 46 -32.67 -14.38 7.92
CA LYS A 46 -31.44 -14.99 8.41
C LYS A 46 -30.57 -15.54 7.27
N THR A 47 -31.20 -16.19 6.28
CA THR A 47 -30.48 -16.71 5.12
C THR A 47 -29.81 -15.60 4.32
N PHE A 48 -30.52 -14.48 4.10
CA PHE A 48 -29.99 -13.31 3.42
C PHE A 48 -28.87 -12.63 4.22
N GLU A 49 -29.00 -12.54 5.54
CA GLU A 49 -27.99 -11.98 6.43
C GLU A 49 -26.68 -12.79 6.38
N LEU A 50 -26.77 -14.12 6.48
CA LEU A 50 -25.62 -15.02 6.39
C LEU A 50 -24.96 -14.94 5.01
N PHE A 51 -25.75 -14.82 3.94
CA PHE A 51 -25.24 -14.62 2.59
C PHE A 51 -24.42 -13.32 2.49
N LEU A 52 -24.97 -12.19 2.92
CA LEU A 52 -24.26 -10.90 2.89
C LEU A 52 -22.98 -10.93 3.72
N GLY A 53 -23.01 -11.57 4.90
CA GLY A 53 -21.84 -11.78 5.75
C GLY A 53 -20.74 -12.59 5.04
N LEU A 54 -21.11 -13.71 4.40
CA LEU A 54 -20.18 -14.54 3.65
C LEU A 54 -19.55 -13.80 2.46
N TRP A 55 -20.34 -13.03 1.71
CA TRP A 55 -19.83 -12.22 0.60
C TRP A 55 -18.91 -11.09 1.07
N THR A 56 -19.19 -10.48 2.22
CA THR A 56 -18.29 -9.52 2.87
C THR A 56 -16.90 -10.12 3.08
N ILE A 57 -16.83 -11.32 3.67
CA ILE A 57 -15.58 -12.05 3.91
C ILE A 57 -14.88 -12.41 2.59
N ARG A 58 -15.61 -12.85 1.56
CA ARG A 58 -15.05 -13.13 0.24
C ARG A 58 -14.39 -11.91 -0.38
N PHE A 59 -15.07 -10.76 -0.40
CA PHE A 59 -14.48 -9.52 -0.92
C PHE A 59 -13.29 -9.04 -0.07
N LEU A 60 -13.34 -9.25 1.24
CA LEU A 60 -12.22 -8.92 2.12
C LEU A 60 -10.99 -9.78 1.80
N ILE A 61 -11.17 -11.09 1.64
CA ILE A 61 -10.10 -12.01 1.22
C ILE A 61 -9.56 -11.60 -0.14
N LEU A 62 -10.42 -11.34 -1.13
CA LEU A 62 -10.00 -10.87 -2.46
C LEU A 62 -9.17 -9.57 -2.36
N THR A 63 -9.60 -8.62 -1.53
CA THR A 63 -8.89 -7.35 -1.30
C THR A 63 -7.49 -7.58 -0.71
N LEU A 64 -7.35 -8.50 0.25
CA LEU A 64 -6.06 -8.86 0.83
C LEU A 64 -5.19 -9.65 -0.16
N ALA A 65 -5.81 -10.51 -0.98
CA ALA A 65 -5.17 -11.39 -1.95
C ALA A 65 -4.54 -10.66 -3.15
N VAL A 66 -4.99 -9.45 -3.49
CA VAL A 66 -4.42 -8.66 -4.60
C VAL A 66 -2.90 -8.49 -4.48
N SER A 67 -2.38 -8.36 -3.25
CA SER A 67 -0.94 -8.14 -3.03
C SER A 67 -0.07 -9.40 -3.15
N PRO A 68 -0.39 -10.55 -2.53
CA PRO A 68 0.31 -11.80 -2.82
C PRO A 68 0.15 -12.22 -4.28
N ALA A 69 -1.01 -12.00 -4.89
CA ALA A 69 -1.21 -12.28 -6.32
C ALA A 69 -0.24 -11.46 -7.20
N ARG A 70 -0.02 -10.18 -6.89
CA ARG A 70 0.98 -9.38 -7.61
C ARG A 70 2.40 -9.93 -7.42
N ASP A 71 2.76 -10.29 -6.19
CA ASP A 71 4.13 -10.71 -5.85
C ASP A 71 4.48 -12.09 -6.43
N LEU A 72 3.51 -13.01 -6.48
CA LEU A 72 3.71 -14.38 -6.97
C LEU A 72 3.42 -14.53 -8.47
N LEU A 73 2.36 -13.89 -8.97
CA LEU A 73 1.90 -14.06 -10.37
C LEU A 73 2.33 -12.89 -11.28
N GLY A 74 2.87 -11.81 -10.73
CA GLY A 74 3.28 -10.63 -11.51
C GLY A 74 2.11 -9.81 -12.09
N TRP A 75 0.87 -10.13 -11.72
CA TRP A 75 -0.33 -9.47 -12.25
C TRP A 75 -0.60 -8.10 -11.61
N ASN A 76 -0.81 -7.06 -12.43
CA ASN A 76 -1.02 -5.68 -11.99
C ASN A 76 -2.50 -5.36 -11.66
N TYR A 77 -3.13 -6.09 -10.73
CA TYR A 77 -4.52 -5.84 -10.29
C TYR A 77 -4.69 -4.79 -9.18
N LEU A 78 -3.65 -4.01 -8.89
CA LEU A 78 -3.66 -3.01 -7.82
C LEU A 78 -4.78 -1.97 -7.96
N ARG A 79 -5.21 -1.68 -9.20
CA ARG A 79 -6.29 -0.75 -9.50
C ARG A 79 -7.63 -1.21 -8.92
N TYR A 80 -7.91 -2.52 -8.93
CA TYR A 80 -9.15 -3.09 -8.43
C TYR A 80 -9.19 -3.22 -6.90
N ARG A 81 -8.04 -3.11 -6.21
CA ARG A 81 -7.97 -3.18 -4.75
C ARG A 81 -8.89 -2.16 -4.07
N ARG A 82 -8.99 -0.94 -4.61
CA ARG A 82 -9.89 0.09 -4.06
C ARG A 82 -11.35 -0.32 -4.23
N ALA A 83 -11.71 -0.83 -5.42
CA ALA A 83 -13.07 -1.23 -5.72
C ALA A 83 -13.54 -2.40 -4.85
N LEU A 84 -12.69 -3.43 -4.71
CA LEU A 84 -12.97 -4.58 -3.85
C LEU A 84 -13.12 -4.18 -2.38
N GLY A 85 -12.26 -3.28 -1.87
CA GLY A 85 -12.39 -2.78 -0.50
C GLY A 85 -13.68 -1.98 -0.27
N LEU A 86 -14.16 -1.22 -1.26
CA LEU A 86 -15.46 -0.56 -1.18
C LEU A 86 -16.61 -1.56 -1.21
N LEU A 87 -16.53 -2.60 -2.04
CA LEU A 87 -17.54 -3.67 -2.05
C LEU A 87 -17.61 -4.39 -0.70
N THR A 88 -16.47 -4.68 -0.07
CA THR A 88 -16.45 -5.20 1.30
C THR A 88 -17.22 -4.28 2.26
N PHE A 89 -17.00 -2.97 2.18
CA PHE A 89 -17.73 -2.02 3.03
C PHE A 89 -19.23 -2.00 2.73
N TYR A 90 -19.64 -1.95 1.46
CA TYR A 90 -21.06 -1.94 1.11
C TYR A 90 -21.78 -3.21 1.54
N TYR A 91 -21.17 -4.38 1.36
CA TYR A 91 -21.73 -5.64 1.84
C TYR A 91 -21.79 -5.72 3.36
N ALA A 92 -20.76 -5.25 4.07
CA ALA A 92 -20.78 -5.16 5.52
C ALA A 92 -21.89 -4.21 6.02
N LEU A 93 -22.09 -3.09 5.33
CA LEU A 93 -23.15 -2.13 5.64
C LEU A 93 -24.52 -2.75 5.39
N MET A 94 -24.74 -3.40 4.25
CA MET A 94 -25.99 -4.12 3.96
C MET A 94 -26.28 -5.22 4.98
N HIS A 95 -25.27 -6.00 5.36
CA HIS A 95 -25.38 -7.02 6.40
C HIS A 95 -25.84 -6.40 7.74
N PHE A 96 -25.21 -5.29 8.16
CA PHE A 96 -25.63 -4.55 9.35
C PHE A 96 -27.03 -3.94 9.22
N THR A 97 -27.38 -3.40 8.05
CA THR A 97 -28.72 -2.84 7.80
C THR A 97 -29.79 -3.91 7.87
N VAL A 98 -29.55 -5.11 7.33
CA VAL A 98 -30.48 -6.25 7.45
C VAL A 98 -30.67 -6.65 8.91
N TYR A 99 -29.58 -6.78 9.67
CA TYR A 99 -29.66 -7.04 11.11
C TYR A 99 -30.46 -5.95 11.84
N MET A 100 -30.16 -4.67 11.59
CA MET A 100 -30.79 -3.58 12.33
C MET A 100 -32.26 -3.33 11.94
N VAL A 101 -32.60 -3.48 10.66
CA VAL A 101 -33.93 -3.16 10.13
C VAL A 101 -34.85 -4.38 10.11
N LEU A 102 -34.35 -5.54 9.65
CA LEU A 102 -35.18 -6.73 9.44
C LEU A 102 -35.18 -7.67 10.64
N ASP A 103 -34.02 -7.89 11.29
CA ASP A 103 -33.93 -8.80 12.44
C ASP A 103 -34.35 -8.11 13.75
N GLN A 104 -33.88 -6.88 13.98
CA GLN A 104 -34.10 -6.15 15.24
C GLN A 104 -35.22 -5.09 15.17
N ALA A 105 -35.85 -4.92 14.00
CA ALA A 105 -36.95 -3.97 13.78
C ALA A 105 -36.68 -2.53 14.29
N LEU A 106 -35.42 -2.07 14.21
CA LEU A 106 -34.94 -0.78 14.71
C LEU A 106 -35.03 -0.57 16.24
N ASP A 107 -35.17 -1.64 17.03
CA ASP A 107 -35.12 -1.55 18.49
C ASP A 107 -33.67 -1.40 18.99
N ILE A 108 -33.26 -0.15 19.19
CA ILE A 108 -31.92 0.21 19.65
C ILE A 108 -31.63 -0.39 21.04
N SER A 109 -32.65 -0.53 21.89
CA SER A 109 -32.47 -1.05 23.26
C SER A 109 -32.10 -2.54 23.23
N MET A 110 -32.77 -3.31 22.36
CA MET A 110 -32.44 -4.71 22.12
C MET A 110 -31.05 -4.86 21.53
N VAL A 111 -30.70 -4.07 20.51
CA VAL A 111 -29.38 -4.10 19.87
C VAL A 111 -28.26 -3.88 20.87
N VAL A 112 -28.36 -2.89 21.76
CA VAL A 112 -27.33 -2.63 22.78
C VAL A 112 -27.22 -3.81 23.74
N SER A 113 -28.35 -4.39 24.14
CA SER A 113 -28.34 -5.56 25.03
C SER A 113 -27.70 -6.78 24.35
N ASP A 114 -27.94 -6.98 23.06
CA ASP A 114 -27.39 -8.09 22.27
C ASP A 114 -25.89 -7.94 22.03
N VAL A 115 -25.41 -6.72 21.76
CA VAL A 115 -23.97 -6.42 21.62
C VAL A 115 -23.19 -6.79 22.89
N LEU A 116 -23.77 -6.56 24.07
CA LEU A 116 -23.13 -6.88 25.35
C LEU A 116 -23.21 -8.37 25.71
N LYS A 117 -24.32 -9.03 25.37
CA LYS A 117 -24.53 -10.46 25.69
C LYS A 117 -23.83 -11.39 24.71
N ARG A 118 -23.64 -10.98 23.45
CA ARG A 118 -23.17 -11.83 22.36
C ARG A 118 -21.85 -11.32 21.81
N PRO A 119 -20.71 -11.97 22.10
CA PRO A 119 -19.40 -11.49 21.69
C PRO A 119 -19.24 -11.43 20.17
N PHE A 120 -19.94 -12.28 19.41
CA PHE A 120 -19.86 -12.24 17.94
C PHE A 120 -20.34 -10.89 17.39
N ILE A 121 -21.44 -10.33 17.89
CA ILE A 121 -21.99 -9.04 17.43
C ILE A 121 -21.01 -7.92 17.75
N MET A 122 -20.40 -7.94 18.94
CA MET A 122 -19.39 -6.96 19.34
C MET A 122 -18.22 -6.89 18.35
N PHE A 123 -17.68 -8.04 17.91
CA PHE A 123 -16.61 -8.05 16.90
C PHE A 123 -17.09 -7.56 15.52
N GLY A 124 -18.33 -7.85 15.16
CA GLY A 124 -18.96 -7.33 13.94
C GLY A 124 -19.05 -5.80 13.95
N MET A 125 -19.57 -5.24 15.04
CA MET A 125 -19.69 -3.79 15.24
C MET A 125 -18.33 -3.09 15.26
N ALA A 126 -17.34 -3.68 15.95
CA ALA A 126 -15.96 -3.17 15.94
C ALA A 126 -15.35 -3.18 14.53
N GLY A 127 -15.58 -4.27 13.77
CA GLY A 127 -15.15 -4.38 12.38
C GLY A 127 -15.77 -3.29 11.49
N LEU A 128 -17.08 -3.07 11.62
CA LEU A 128 -17.80 -2.03 10.89
C LEU A 128 -17.28 -0.63 11.25
N ALA A 129 -17.08 -0.36 12.55
CA ALA A 129 -16.55 0.91 13.04
C ALA A 129 -15.17 1.25 12.45
N PHE A 130 -14.29 0.25 12.26
CA PHE A 130 -13.03 0.45 11.56
C PHE A 130 -13.16 0.52 10.03
N LEU A 131 -14.15 -0.15 9.44
CA LEU A 131 -14.40 -0.09 7.99
C LEU A 131 -14.91 1.28 7.53
N VAL A 132 -15.73 1.97 8.33
CA VAL A 132 -16.28 3.31 8.02
C VAL A 132 -15.18 4.33 7.65
N PRO A 133 -14.17 4.61 8.50
CA PRO A 133 -13.13 5.57 8.16
C PRO A 133 -12.28 5.11 6.96
N LEU A 134 -12.14 3.80 6.73
CA LEU A 134 -11.45 3.27 5.56
C LEU A 134 -12.21 3.58 4.26
N ALA A 135 -13.53 3.42 4.27
CA ALA A 135 -14.39 3.74 3.15
C ALA A 135 -14.40 5.26 2.87
N LEU A 136 -14.56 6.08 3.91
CA LEU A 136 -14.57 7.56 3.79
C LEU A 136 -13.24 8.11 3.26
N THR A 137 -12.12 7.46 3.58
CA THR A 137 -10.78 7.85 3.12
C THR A 137 -10.34 7.21 1.80
N SER A 138 -11.26 6.53 1.11
CA SER A 138 -11.03 5.93 -0.21
C SER A 138 -11.08 6.94 -1.38
N ASN A 139 -11.22 8.23 -1.07
CA ASN A 139 -11.29 9.31 -2.05
C ASN A 139 -9.89 9.82 -2.46
N ASN A 140 -9.75 10.26 -3.72
CA ASN A 140 -8.49 10.83 -4.22
C ASN A 140 -8.08 12.09 -3.44
N LEU A 141 -9.06 12.85 -2.93
CA LEU A 141 -8.82 14.02 -2.08
C LEU A 141 -8.17 13.64 -0.75
N SER A 142 -8.68 12.60 -0.09
CA SER A 142 -8.16 12.12 1.20
C SER A 142 -6.73 11.60 1.07
N ILE A 143 -6.40 10.94 -0.04
CA ILE A 143 -5.02 10.47 -0.30
C ILE A 143 -4.06 11.66 -0.40
N ARG A 144 -4.47 12.73 -1.10
CA ARG A 144 -3.64 13.94 -1.25
C ARG A 144 -3.51 14.71 0.06
N ARG A 145 -4.56 14.77 0.88
CA ARG A 145 -4.56 15.50 2.16
C ARG A 145 -3.81 14.79 3.28
N LEU A 146 -3.96 13.47 3.43
CA LEU A 146 -3.35 12.73 4.55
C LEU A 146 -1.91 12.24 4.28
N GLY A 147 -1.52 12.07 3.01
CA GLY A 147 -0.19 11.60 2.61
C GLY A 147 0.23 10.32 3.35
N PRO A 148 1.31 10.32 4.16
CA PRO A 148 1.81 9.13 4.85
C PRO A 148 0.86 8.58 5.94
N HIS A 149 0.00 9.42 6.52
CA HIS A 149 -0.99 8.97 7.51
C HIS A 149 -2.06 8.08 6.89
N TRP A 150 -2.35 8.24 5.60
CA TRP A 150 -3.29 7.40 4.86
C TRP A 150 -2.89 5.92 4.88
N VAL A 151 -1.59 5.64 4.77
CA VAL A 151 -1.05 4.28 4.82
C VAL A 151 -1.19 3.67 6.22
N ARG A 152 -1.02 4.48 7.28
CA ARG A 152 -1.25 4.05 8.67
C ARG A 152 -2.72 3.75 8.90
N LEU A 153 -3.64 4.60 8.44
CA LEU A 153 -5.07 4.36 8.56
C LEU A 153 -5.49 3.08 7.82
N HIS A 154 -5.02 2.87 6.60
CA HIS A 154 -5.33 1.66 5.83
C HIS A 154 -4.70 0.39 6.41
N ARG A 155 -3.84 0.48 7.44
CA ARG A 155 -3.37 -0.67 8.21
C ARG A 155 -4.47 -1.25 9.11
N LEU A 156 -5.50 -0.48 9.45
CA LEU A 156 -6.65 -0.96 10.22
C LEU A 156 -7.39 -2.11 9.51
N VAL A 157 -7.21 -2.27 8.20
CA VAL A 157 -7.77 -3.41 7.45
C VAL A 157 -7.35 -4.77 8.04
N TYR A 158 -6.18 -4.85 8.69
CA TYR A 158 -5.76 -6.09 9.37
C TYR A 158 -6.55 -6.34 10.65
N ILE A 159 -6.89 -5.28 11.39
CA ILE A 159 -7.76 -5.36 12.57
C ILE A 159 -9.16 -5.77 12.12
N VAL A 160 -9.67 -5.17 11.05
CA VAL A 160 -10.95 -5.55 10.42
C VAL A 160 -10.94 -7.03 10.00
N ALA A 161 -9.87 -7.50 9.36
CA ALA A 161 -9.75 -8.88 8.92
C ALA A 161 -9.70 -9.87 10.10
N ALA A 162 -9.00 -9.53 11.19
CA ALA A 162 -8.99 -10.33 12.40
C ALA A 162 -10.37 -10.33 13.10
N ALA A 163 -10.99 -9.17 13.26
CA ALA A 163 -12.32 -9.04 13.84
C ALA A 163 -13.38 -9.79 13.01
N GLY A 164 -13.32 -9.69 11.68
CA GLY A 164 -14.19 -10.43 10.76
C GLY A 164 -13.99 -11.94 10.84
N ALA A 165 -12.75 -12.41 10.97
CA ALA A 165 -12.48 -13.84 11.17
C ALA A 165 -13.07 -14.36 12.50
N VAL A 166 -12.91 -13.61 13.59
CA VAL A 166 -13.47 -13.98 14.91
C VAL A 166 -14.99 -13.91 14.90
N HIS A 167 -15.57 -12.83 14.36
CA HIS A 167 -17.01 -12.68 14.19
C HIS A 167 -17.60 -13.87 13.40
N PHE A 168 -16.96 -14.23 12.28
CA PHE A 168 -17.39 -15.36 11.46
C PHE A 168 -17.21 -16.69 12.19
N ALA A 169 -16.12 -16.90 12.93
CA ALA A 169 -15.89 -18.11 13.73
C ALA A 169 -16.96 -18.31 14.82
N LEU A 170 -17.39 -17.24 15.47
CA LEU A 170 -18.37 -17.27 16.56
C LEU A 170 -19.83 -17.24 16.07
N SER A 171 -20.07 -17.03 14.77
CA SER A 171 -21.42 -16.93 14.21
C SER A 171 -22.18 -18.26 14.18
N THR A 172 -21.46 -19.38 14.15
CA THR A 172 -22.03 -20.73 14.12
C THR A 172 -21.56 -21.53 15.33
N LYS A 173 -22.40 -22.46 15.79
CA LYS A 173 -22.06 -23.36 16.91
C LYS A 173 -21.02 -24.42 16.52
N VAL A 174 -20.95 -24.78 15.24
CA VAL A 174 -20.06 -25.80 14.69
C VAL A 174 -19.35 -25.21 13.49
N LEU A 175 -18.02 -25.31 13.46
CA LEU A 175 -17.21 -24.87 12.35
C LEU A 175 -17.37 -25.84 11.18
N GLY A 176 -18.11 -25.41 10.15
CA GLY A 176 -18.17 -26.14 8.89
C GLY A 176 -16.82 -26.16 8.17
N LEU A 177 -16.65 -27.09 7.22
CA LEU A 177 -15.44 -27.15 6.38
C LEU A 177 -15.25 -25.84 5.60
N GLU A 178 -16.30 -25.32 4.99
CA GLU A 178 -16.23 -24.05 4.24
C GLU A 178 -15.77 -22.89 5.13
N GLN A 179 -16.39 -22.76 6.32
CA GLN A 179 -16.07 -21.71 7.28
C GLN A 179 -14.62 -21.79 7.74
N SER A 180 -14.15 -23.00 8.06
CA SER A 180 -12.76 -23.25 8.45
C SER A 180 -11.79 -22.83 7.35
N VAL A 181 -12.07 -23.18 6.09
CA VAL A 181 -11.24 -22.80 4.94
C VAL A 181 -11.13 -21.27 4.82
N TYR A 182 -12.23 -20.52 4.93
CA TYR A 182 -12.18 -19.05 4.84
C TYR A 182 -11.41 -18.42 6.00
N ILE A 183 -11.60 -18.91 7.23
CA ILE A 183 -10.86 -18.42 8.40
C ILE A 183 -9.37 -18.71 8.25
N SER A 184 -8.99 -19.93 7.86
CA SER A 184 -7.60 -20.30 7.61
C SER A 184 -6.97 -19.46 6.50
N LEU A 185 -7.71 -19.17 5.42
CA LEU A 185 -7.26 -18.27 4.35
C LEU A 185 -7.01 -16.85 4.87
N LEU A 186 -7.93 -16.28 5.66
CA LEU A 186 -7.74 -14.95 6.26
C LEU A 186 -6.48 -14.90 7.13
N ILE A 187 -6.32 -15.86 8.04
CA ILE A 187 -5.15 -15.95 8.93
C ILE A 187 -3.87 -16.06 8.11
N LEU A 188 -3.84 -16.96 7.12
CA LEU A 188 -2.68 -17.14 6.23
C LEU A 188 -2.32 -15.86 5.48
N LEU A 189 -3.31 -15.16 4.90
CA LEU A 189 -3.10 -13.91 4.16
C LEU A 189 -2.58 -12.78 5.06
N ILE A 190 -3.10 -12.67 6.29
CA ILE A 190 -2.62 -11.70 7.28
C ILE A 190 -1.15 -12.00 7.65
N LEU A 191 -0.84 -13.26 7.98
CA LEU A 191 0.51 -13.69 8.37
C LEU A 191 1.53 -13.47 7.25
N TYR A 192 1.22 -13.93 6.04
CA TYR A 192 2.08 -13.75 4.87
C TYR A 192 2.46 -12.28 4.65
N ARG A 193 1.48 -11.39 4.81
CA ARG A 193 1.67 -9.96 4.56
C ARG A 193 2.40 -9.24 5.69
N SER A 194 2.16 -9.65 6.94
CA SER A 194 2.88 -9.11 8.11
C SER A 194 4.37 -9.46 8.08
N TYR A 195 4.72 -10.66 7.58
CA TYR A 195 6.10 -11.14 7.53
C TYR A 195 6.99 -10.45 6.47
N ARG A 196 6.43 -10.02 5.34
CA ARG A 196 7.17 -9.40 4.22
C ARG A 196 8.05 -8.18 4.59
N PRO A 197 7.54 -7.14 5.29
CA PRO A 197 8.37 -6.00 5.68
C PRO A 197 9.50 -6.39 6.66
N ILE A 198 9.25 -7.38 7.52
CA ILE A 198 10.24 -7.88 8.48
C ILE A 198 11.35 -8.63 7.75
N ALA A 199 11.01 -9.55 6.84
CA ALA A 199 11.97 -10.32 6.06
C ALA A 199 12.88 -9.43 5.18
N ARG A 200 12.33 -8.36 4.58
CA ARG A 200 13.13 -7.39 3.81
C ARG A 200 14.09 -6.58 4.69
N SER A 201 13.65 -6.22 5.89
CA SER A 201 14.46 -5.48 6.85
C SER A 201 15.62 -6.33 7.39
N LEU A 202 15.38 -7.62 7.64
CA LEU A 202 16.40 -8.59 8.04
C LEU A 202 17.44 -8.81 6.94
N LYS A 203 17.01 -8.97 5.68
CA LYS A 203 17.92 -9.12 4.53
C LYS A 203 18.77 -7.86 4.29
N ALA A 204 18.18 -6.68 4.44
CA ALA A 204 18.89 -5.40 4.30
C ALA A 204 19.92 -5.18 5.42
N ARG A 205 19.59 -5.54 6.68
CA ARG A 205 20.53 -5.51 7.81
C ARG A 205 21.70 -6.45 7.58
N ASN A 206 21.45 -7.67 7.13
CA ASN A 206 22.49 -8.67 6.86
C ASN A 206 23.42 -8.23 5.71
N GLY A 207 22.88 -7.53 4.70
CA GLY A 207 23.67 -6.91 3.63
C GLY A 207 24.56 -5.75 4.09
N ARG A 208 24.06 -4.90 5.00
CA ARG A 208 24.85 -3.79 5.59
C ARG A 208 25.96 -4.30 6.51
N GLY A 209 25.71 -5.35 7.29
CA GLY A 209 26.73 -5.98 8.14
C GLY A 209 27.92 -6.53 7.34
N ARG A 210 27.64 -7.16 6.19
CA ARG A 210 28.67 -7.66 5.26
C ARG A 210 29.47 -6.53 4.58
N GLN A 211 28.82 -5.43 4.20
CA GLN A 211 29.54 -4.27 3.62
C GLN A 211 30.43 -3.56 4.64
N GLY A 212 29.98 -3.41 5.90
CA GLY A 212 30.79 -2.84 6.98
C GLY A 212 32.06 -3.62 7.25
N GLN A 213 32.00 -4.96 7.23
CA GLN A 213 33.17 -5.84 7.34
C GLN A 213 34.13 -5.72 6.14
N GLN A 214 33.62 -5.64 4.89
CA GLN A 214 34.48 -5.48 3.71
C GLN A 214 35.21 -4.12 3.66
N THR A 215 34.64 -3.06 4.21
CA THR A 215 35.35 -1.77 4.36
C THR A 215 36.41 -1.79 5.46
N ALA A 216 36.25 -2.62 6.50
CA ALA A 216 37.24 -2.79 7.56
C ALA A 216 38.41 -3.70 7.14
N ILE A 217 38.15 -4.68 6.27
CA ILE A 217 39.14 -5.59 5.67
C ILE A 217 39.51 -5.12 4.25
N GLN A 218 39.77 -3.81 4.07
CA GLN A 218 40.48 -3.37 2.87
C GLN A 218 41.99 -3.47 3.13
N PRO A 219 42.74 -4.31 2.41
CA PRO A 219 44.19 -4.32 2.54
C PRO A 219 44.73 -2.95 2.12
N ALA A 220 45.67 -2.41 2.90
CA ALA A 220 46.31 -1.11 2.69
C ALA A 220 46.88 -0.92 1.26
N SER A 221 47.08 -2.00 0.52
CA SER A 221 47.54 -2.03 -0.87
C SER A 221 46.59 -1.35 -1.89
N CYS A 222 45.27 -1.33 -1.64
CA CYS A 222 44.32 -0.67 -2.54
C CYS A 222 44.20 0.85 -2.32
N ARG A 223 44.49 1.33 -1.09
CA ARG A 223 44.43 2.75 -0.74
C ARG A 223 45.58 3.53 -1.39
N LEU A 224 46.76 2.92 -1.49
CA LEU A 224 47.94 3.53 -2.10
C LEU A 224 47.79 3.72 -3.63
N LYS A 225 47.25 2.73 -4.35
CA LYS A 225 47.02 2.84 -5.80
C LYS A 225 46.02 3.94 -6.17
N ARG A 226 45.01 4.18 -5.31
CA ARG A 226 44.02 5.25 -5.53
C ARG A 226 44.61 6.64 -5.33
N ILE A 227 45.50 6.82 -4.34
CA ILE A 227 46.20 8.10 -4.10
C ILE A 227 47.18 8.40 -5.24
N VAL A 228 47.94 7.41 -5.70
CA VAL A 228 48.88 7.57 -6.83
C VAL A 228 48.14 7.88 -8.15
N SER A 229 46.96 7.30 -8.38
CA SER A 229 46.11 7.59 -9.54
C SER A 229 45.58 9.04 -9.56
N ILE A 230 45.23 9.59 -8.38
CA ILE A 230 44.78 10.98 -8.24
C ILE A 230 45.95 11.96 -8.44
N ALA A 231 47.13 11.65 -7.90
CA ALA A 231 48.33 12.45 -8.10
C ALA A 231 48.76 12.52 -9.58
N LYS A 232 48.79 11.38 -10.29
CA LYS A 232 49.09 11.35 -11.74
C LYS A 232 48.11 12.16 -12.59
N SER A 233 46.85 12.25 -12.16
CA SER A 233 45.81 13.02 -12.85
C SER A 233 45.98 14.54 -12.66
N ALA A 234 46.54 14.98 -11.53
CA ALA A 234 46.79 16.40 -11.24
C ALA A 234 48.03 16.94 -11.98
N THR A 235 49.07 16.11 -12.13
CA THR A 235 50.29 16.50 -12.88
C THR A 235 50.03 16.66 -14.39
N GLN A 236 49.11 15.87 -14.95
CA GLN A 236 48.72 15.95 -16.37
C GLN A 236 47.97 17.25 -16.74
N CYS A 237 47.26 17.87 -15.79
CA CYS A 237 46.60 19.17 -16.03
C CYS A 237 47.56 20.36 -15.94
N ARG A 238 48.69 20.24 -15.21
CA ARG A 238 49.64 21.35 -15.03
C ARG A 238 50.59 21.54 -16.22
N SER A 239 50.83 20.50 -17.03
CA SER A 239 51.69 20.58 -18.22
C SER A 239 50.97 21.10 -19.47
N LYS A 240 49.62 21.23 -19.46
CA LYS A 240 48.84 21.67 -20.64
C LYS A 240 48.47 23.17 -20.66
N HIS A 241 48.77 23.92 -19.60
CA HIS A 241 48.55 25.37 -19.56
C HIS A 241 49.78 26.09 -18.97
N PRO A 242 50.80 26.42 -19.78
CA PRO A 242 51.79 27.40 -19.38
C PRO A 242 51.10 28.76 -19.22
N ALA A 243 51.42 29.43 -18.11
CA ALA A 243 50.92 30.75 -17.76
C ALA A 243 51.10 31.72 -18.94
N GLN A 244 50.01 32.11 -19.58
CA GLN A 244 50.00 33.27 -20.45
C GLN A 244 49.83 34.51 -19.56
N SER A 245 50.96 35.22 -19.42
CA SER A 245 51.08 36.67 -19.54
C SER A 245 49.91 37.50 -18.98
N ILE A 246 50.21 38.08 -17.82
CA ILE A 246 49.65 39.34 -17.33
C ILE A 246 49.96 40.43 -18.36
N SER A 247 48.95 40.97 -19.04
CA SER A 247 48.93 42.37 -19.51
C SER A 247 47.53 42.75 -19.99
N THR A 248 46.88 43.65 -19.25
CA THR A 248 45.94 44.73 -19.67
C THR A 248 44.95 45.01 -18.53
N LEU A 249 45.44 45.75 -17.53
CA LEU A 249 44.58 46.55 -16.65
C LEU A 249 44.04 47.71 -17.49
N ASN A 250 42.74 47.70 -17.77
CA ASN A 250 42.00 48.88 -18.23
C ASN A 250 41.37 49.56 -17.01
N PRO A 251 41.75 50.82 -16.67
CA PRO A 251 41.19 51.54 -15.55
C PRO A 251 40.01 52.39 -16.05
N ARG A 252 38.80 51.84 -16.03
CA ARG A 252 37.56 52.62 -16.07
C ARG A 252 36.39 51.72 -15.72
N VAL A 253 36.10 51.64 -14.42
CA VAL A 253 34.78 51.91 -13.82
C VAL A 253 35.07 51.96 -12.32
N SER A 254 35.46 53.14 -11.85
CA SER A 254 35.27 53.50 -10.45
C SER A 254 33.78 53.75 -10.24
N ASP A 255 33.34 53.46 -9.02
CA ASP A 255 32.13 53.99 -8.40
C ASP A 255 30.83 53.27 -8.74
N THR A 256 30.56 52.15 -8.09
CA THR A 256 29.68 52.21 -6.90
C THR A 256 29.59 50.89 -6.12
N PHE A 257 29.72 51.02 -4.80
CA PHE A 257 29.31 50.13 -3.71
C PHE A 257 30.14 48.87 -3.37
N ALA A 258 30.96 49.11 -2.35
CA ALA A 258 31.51 48.17 -1.38
C ALA A 258 30.45 47.25 -0.76
N GLY A 259 30.80 45.98 -0.59
CA GLY A 259 30.01 44.98 0.12
C GLY A 259 30.67 43.59 0.15
N ALA A 260 31.82 43.50 0.82
CA ALA A 260 32.39 42.31 1.48
C ALA A 260 32.23 40.91 0.85
N ALA A 261 33.38 40.37 0.41
CA ALA A 261 33.84 39.00 0.63
C ALA A 261 32.92 37.81 0.27
N THR A 262 33.35 36.98 -0.69
CA THR A 262 34.08 35.76 -0.34
C THR A 262 34.63 35.02 -1.57
N PHE A 263 35.91 34.70 -1.48
CA PHE A 263 36.78 33.94 -2.37
C PHE A 263 36.35 32.47 -2.63
N LYS A 264 35.08 32.12 -2.38
CA LYS A 264 34.54 30.74 -2.46
C LYS A 264 33.82 30.41 -3.76
N GLU A 265 33.37 31.40 -4.53
CA GLU A 265 32.56 31.12 -5.74
C GLU A 265 33.37 30.78 -6.99
N VAL A 266 34.59 31.31 -7.13
CA VAL A 266 35.39 31.08 -8.34
C VAL A 266 35.94 29.64 -8.40
N VAL A 267 36.12 28.96 -7.27
CA VAL A 267 36.56 27.55 -7.22
C VAL A 267 35.43 26.56 -7.56
N SER A 268 34.17 26.98 -7.42
CA SER A 268 33.00 26.10 -7.66
C SER A 268 32.70 25.89 -9.15
N VAL A 269 32.92 26.91 -9.99
CA VAL A 269 32.57 26.85 -11.42
C VAL A 269 33.52 25.95 -12.22
N CYS A 270 34.79 25.83 -11.81
CA CYS A 270 35.76 24.95 -12.48
C CYS A 270 35.53 23.45 -12.21
N SER A 271 34.86 23.06 -11.10
CA SER A 271 34.60 21.64 -10.78
C SER A 271 33.44 21.04 -11.60
N VAL A 272 32.48 21.86 -12.05
CA VAL A 272 31.28 21.36 -12.74
C VAL A 272 31.53 21.07 -14.22
N VAL A 273 32.40 21.84 -14.89
CA VAL A 273 32.71 21.61 -16.32
C VAL A 273 33.62 20.40 -16.53
N ALA A 274 34.52 20.11 -15.59
CA ALA A 274 35.42 18.95 -15.68
C ALA A 274 34.72 17.59 -15.44
N CYS A 275 33.59 17.57 -14.72
CA CYS A 275 32.84 16.34 -14.44
C CYS A 275 31.93 15.91 -15.60
N ARG A 276 31.51 16.84 -16.47
CA ARG A 276 30.58 16.56 -17.58
C ARG A 276 31.23 15.93 -18.81
N ARG A 277 32.56 15.97 -18.95
CA ARG A 277 33.30 15.43 -20.10
C ARG A 277 33.82 13.98 -19.92
N ARG A 278 33.67 13.35 -18.75
CA ARG A 278 34.08 11.94 -18.49
C ARG A 278 32.95 10.91 -18.60
N ARG A 279 31.76 11.27 -19.10
CA ARG A 279 30.63 10.33 -19.31
C ARG A 279 30.28 10.08 -20.78
N ALA A 280 31.06 10.60 -21.72
CA ALA A 280 30.77 10.50 -23.16
C ALA A 280 31.90 9.82 -23.98
N GLN A 281 32.78 9.05 -23.32
CA GLN A 281 33.70 8.09 -23.93
C GLN A 281 33.81 6.88 -23.02
#